data_AF-A0A7X4Z7M2-F1
#
_entry.id   AF-A0A7X4Z7M2-F1
#
_cell.length_a   1.000
_cell.length_b   1.000
_cell.length_c   1.000
_cell.angle_alpha   90.00
_cell.angle_beta   90.00
_cell.angle_gamma   90.00
#
_symmetry.space_group_name_H-M   'P 1'
#
loop_
_entity.id
_entity.type
_entity.pdbx_description
1 polymer ?
#
loop_
_entity_poly.entity_id
_entity_poly.type
_entity_poly.pdbx_seq_one_letter_code
_entity_poly.pdbx_strand_id
1 'polypeptide(L)' 'MKPLKTKVSITLDAEIIDEIKSLAEQDDRSFSQYVNLVLREYLKENSKSMKND' A
#
# COMPACT_ATOMS: atom_id res chain seq x y z
N MET A 1 -4.28 20.70 13.12
CA MET A 1 -3.28 19.69 12.72
C MET A 1 -3.65 19.21 11.33
N LYS A 2 -2.72 19.14 10.36
CA LYS A 2 -3.04 18.57 9.04
C LYS A 2 -3.56 17.14 9.24
N PRO A 3 -4.62 16.70 8.54
CA PRO A 3 -5.10 15.32 8.66
C PRO A 3 -3.96 14.36 8.31
N LEU A 4 -3.68 13.41 9.21
CA LEU A 4 -2.55 12.47 9.09
C LEU A 4 -2.69 11.53 7.88
N LYS A 5 -3.91 11.36 7.36
CA LYS A 5 -4.22 10.51 6.20
C LYS A 5 -5.32 11.17 5.37
N THR A 6 -5.18 11.09 4.04
CA THR A 6 -6.21 11.54 3.09
C THR A 6 -6.87 10.31 2.48
N LYS A 7 -8.21 10.30 2.40
CA LYS A 7 -8.95 9.22 1.72
C LYS A 7 -8.81 9.39 0.21
N VAL A 8 -8.48 8.31 -0.48
CA VAL A 8 -8.42 8.25 -1.95
C VAL A 8 -9.33 7.14 -2.45
N SER A 9 -9.82 7.26 -3.69
CA SER A 9 -10.56 6.21 -4.38
C SER A 9 -9.70 5.75 -5.56
N ILE A 10 -9.52 4.43 -5.66
CA ILE A 10 -8.75 3.78 -6.72
C ILE A 10 -9.56 2.58 -7.21
N THR A 11 -9.40 2.25 -8.49
CA THR A 11 -9.96 1.04 -9.09
C THR A 11 -8.83 0.01 -9.21
N LEU A 12 -9.09 -1.21 -8.74
CA LEU A 12 -8.18 -2.36 -8.79
C LEU A 12 -8.95 -3.56 -9.31
N ASP A 13 -8.26 -4.48 -9.97
CA ASP A 13 -8.85 -5.74 -10.42
C ASP A 13 -9.31 -6.57 -9.22
N ALA A 14 -10.37 -7.36 -9.40
CA ALA A 14 -10.98 -8.12 -8.32
C ALA A 14 -9.98 -9.11 -7.67
N GLU A 15 -9.17 -9.78 -8.50
CA GLU A 15 -8.13 -10.71 -8.03
C GLU A 15 -7.09 -10.02 -7.13
N ILE A 16 -6.73 -8.77 -7.44
CA ILE A 16 -5.78 -7.98 -6.65
C ILE A 16 -6.40 -7.62 -5.30
N ILE A 17 -7.69 -7.24 -5.28
CA ILE A 17 -8.39 -6.90 -4.04
C ILE A 17 -8.45 -8.11 -3.11
N ASP A 18 -8.74 -9.29 -3.65
CA ASP A 18 -8.89 -10.50 -2.84
C ASP A 18 -7.55 -10.98 -2.27
N GLU A 19 -6.47 -10.91 -3.06
CA GLU A 19 -5.12 -11.23 -2.59
C GLU A 19 -4.68 -10.27 -1.48
N ILE A 20 -4.85 -8.96 -1.66
CA ILE A 20 -4.49 -7.94 -0.66
C ILE A 20 -5.30 -8.13 0.64
N LYS A 21 -6.57 -8.51 0.56
CA LYS A 21 -7.39 -8.81 1.75
C LYS A 21 -6.83 -10.02 2.51
N SER A 22 -6.54 -11.12 1.81
CA SER A 22 -5.98 -12.33 2.42
C SER A 22 -4.66 -12.02 3.14
N LEU A 23 -3.77 -11.28 2.49
CA LEU A 23 -2.48 -10.88 3.07
C LEU A 23 -2.65 -9.94 4.28
N ALA A 24 -3.60 -9.01 4.23
CA ALA A 24 -3.90 -8.11 5.33
C ALA A 24 -4.44 -8.87 6.56
N GLU A 25 -5.30 -9.86 6.35
CA GLU A 25 -5.84 -10.72 7.41
C GLU A 25 -4.73 -11.58 8.05
N GLN A 26 -3.82 -12.13 7.25
CA GLN A 26 -2.68 -12.91 7.74
C GLN A 26 -1.71 -12.09 8.61
N ASP A 27 -1.57 -10.80 8.34
CA ASP A 27 -0.71 -9.86 9.09
C ASP A 27 -1.48 -9.10 10.20
N ASP A 28 -2.73 -9.47 10.49
CA ASP A 28 -3.61 -8.81 11.48
C ASP A 28 -3.73 -7.29 11.26
N ARG A 29 -3.95 -6.88 10.01
CA ARG A 29 -4.06 -5.47 9.59
C ARG A 29 -5.33 -5.20 8.78
N SER A 30 -5.76 -3.94 8.82
CA SER A 30 -6.80 -3.50 7.88
C SER A 30 -6.27 -3.43 6.45
N PHE A 31 -7.14 -3.67 5.47
CA PHE A 31 -6.84 -3.54 4.03
C PHE A 31 -6.14 -2.21 3.70
N SER A 32 -6.65 -1.09 4.21
CA SER A 32 -6.04 0.23 3.98
C SER A 32 -4.64 0.38 4.61
N GLN A 33 -4.37 -0.28 5.73
CA GLN A 33 -3.02 -0.28 6.33
C GLN A 33 -2.06 -1.12 5.49
N TYR A 34 -2.51 -2.29 5.04
CA TYR A 34 -1.69 -3.19 4.22
C TYR A 34 -1.34 -2.55 2.86
N VAL A 35 -2.33 -1.97 2.16
CA VAL A 35 -2.08 -1.20 0.93
C VAL A 35 -1.05 -0.09 1.16
N ASN A 36 -1.14 0.63 2.28
CA ASN A 36 -0.17 1.68 2.61
C ASN A 36 1.23 1.12 2.89
N LEU A 37 1.36 -0.07 3.47
CA LEU A 37 2.65 -0.73 3.70
C LEU A 37 3.33 -1.06 2.37
N VAL A 38 2.62 -1.78 1.49
CA VAL A 38 3.10 -2.20 0.17
C VAL A 38 3.53 -0.99 -0.66
N LEU A 39 2.69 0.06 -0.74
CA LEU A 39 3.03 1.28 -1.48
C LEU A 39 4.27 1.98 -0.92
N ARG A 40 4.46 1.99 0.41
CA ARG A 40 5.65 2.58 1.04
C ARG A 40 6.91 1.80 0.71
N GLU A 41 6.83 0.48 0.68
CA GLU A 41 7.95 -0.39 0.33
C GLU A 41 8.33 -0.20 -1.13
N TYR A 42 7.34 -0.26 -2.03
CA TYR A 42 7.54 0.03 -3.45
C TYR A 42 8.19 1.40 -3.69
N LEU A 43 7.71 2.47 -3.03
CA LEU A 43 8.31 3.79 -3.17
C LEU A 43 9.74 3.87 -2.61
N LYS A 44 10.05 3.14 -1.53
CA LYS A 44 11.42 3.08 -0.98
C LYS A 44 12.37 2.37 -1.92
N GLU A 45 11.94 1.29 -2.57
CA GLU A 45 12.74 0.56 -3.54
C GLU A 45 13.02 1.39 -4.79
N ASN A 46 11.97 2.03 -5.34
CA ASN A 46 12.11 2.88 -6.52
C ASN A 46 12.90 4.16 -6.23
N SER A 47 12.74 4.76 -5.04
CA SER A 47 13.55 5.94 -4.67
C SER A 47 15.02 5.63 -4.38
N LYS A 48 15.36 4.38 -4.01
CA LYS A 48 16.76 3.92 -3.96
C LYS A 48 17.33 3.73 -5.37
N SER A 49 16.51 3.27 -6.32
CA SER A 49 16.90 3.15 -7.72
C SER A 49 17.22 4.50 -8.37
N MET A 50 16.56 5.59 -7.95
CA MET A 50 16.79 6.94 -8.50
C MET A 50 17.91 7.75 -7.80
N LYS A 51 18.61 7.16 -6.82
CA LYS A 51 19.72 7.83 -6.10
C LYS A 51 21.11 7.31 -6.49
N ASN A 52 21.17 6.40 -7.47
CA ASN A 52 22.41 5.82 -7.98
C ASN A 52 22.78 6.32 -9.40
N ASP A 53 22.14 7.39 -9.87
CA ASP A 53 22.51 8.13 -11.09
C ASP A 53 23.07 9.51 -10.73
#